data_AF-A0A7C2E4I6-F1
#
_entry.id   AF-A0A7C2E4I6-F1
#
_cell.length_a   1.000
_cell.length_b   1.000
_cell.length_c   1.000
_cell.angle_alpha   90.00
_cell.angle_beta   90.00
_cell.angle_gamma   90.00
#
_symmetry.space_group_name_H-M   'P 1'
#
loop_
_entity.id
_entity.type
_entity.pdbx_description
1 polymer ?
#
loop_
_entity_poly.entity_id
_entity_poly.type
_entity_poly.pdbx_seq_one_letter_code
_entity_poly.pdbx_strand_id
1 'polypeptide(L)'
;MRTIMTLGAVMVLAVLVTAPAAPAQNPLANARKQLETAIFHSGELAQRGAVVAASKTHLQHTLNCVDGPQGPNFNAAAGDVCRGQGNGIISDLRAAEAAGVRGAGTALKFVGAARTVILQALASDDVNLVQPYAAAVSNQLKQALAALP
;
A
#
# COMPACT_ATOMS: atom_id res chain seq x y z
N MET A 1 -56.41 50.29 -9.92
CA MET A 1 -55.01 49.90 -10.21
C MET A 1 -54.92 48.39 -10.08
N ARG A 2 -54.67 47.68 -11.20
CA ARG A 2 -54.53 46.22 -11.26
C ARG A 2 -53.04 45.89 -11.30
N THR A 3 -52.50 45.26 -10.28
CA THR A 3 -51.11 44.80 -10.27
C THR A 3 -51.07 43.37 -10.79
N ILE A 4 -50.39 43.18 -11.92
CA ILE A 4 -50.16 41.90 -12.59
C ILE A 4 -49.07 41.15 -11.83
N MET A 5 -49.40 39.98 -11.28
CA MET A 5 -48.44 39.05 -10.68
C MET A 5 -47.90 38.14 -11.79
N THR A 6 -46.67 38.39 -12.25
CA THR A 6 -45.97 37.52 -13.20
C THR A 6 -45.38 36.31 -12.48
N LEU A 7 -45.81 35.11 -12.87
CA LEU A 7 -45.17 33.84 -12.50
C LEU A 7 -43.76 33.78 -13.10
N GLY A 8 -42.73 33.78 -12.26
CA GLY A 8 -41.36 33.45 -12.64
C GLY A 8 -41.10 31.96 -12.41
N ALA A 9 -41.22 31.13 -13.44
CA ALA A 9 -40.76 29.75 -13.41
C ALA A 9 -39.23 29.73 -13.59
N VAL A 10 -38.49 29.53 -12.50
CA VAL A 10 -37.03 29.34 -12.54
C VAL A 10 -36.76 27.86 -12.87
N MET A 11 -36.50 27.58 -14.15
CA MET A 11 -35.94 26.30 -14.59
C MET A 11 -34.47 26.22 -14.14
N VAL A 12 -34.20 25.48 -13.07
CA VAL A 12 -32.84 25.15 -12.64
C VAL A 12 -32.31 24.03 -13.53
N LEU A 13 -31.43 24.39 -14.46
CA LEU A 13 -30.70 23.46 -15.31
C LEU A 13 -29.61 22.77 -14.47
N ALA A 14 -29.86 21.52 -14.06
CA ALA A 14 -28.86 20.71 -13.37
C ALA A 14 -27.74 20.32 -14.34
N VAL A 15 -26.63 21.05 -14.31
CA VAL A 15 -25.40 20.68 -15.02
C VAL A 15 -24.78 19.50 -14.28
N LEU A 16 -24.91 18.29 -14.85
CA LEU A 16 -24.13 17.12 -14.42
C LEU A 16 -22.66 17.41 -14.72
N VAL A 17 -21.93 17.87 -13.69
CA VAL A 17 -20.46 17.92 -13.72
C VAL A 17 -19.98 16.47 -13.69
N THR A 18 -19.67 15.92 -14.86
CA THR A 18 -18.97 14.63 -14.94
C THR A 18 -17.56 14.84 -14.42
N ALA A 19 -17.31 14.47 -13.16
CA ALA A 19 -15.96 14.42 -12.63
C ALA A 19 -15.12 13.51 -13.55
N PRO A 20 -13.89 13.93 -13.93
CA PRO A 20 -13.03 13.08 -14.73
C PRO A 20 -12.81 11.76 -13.98
N ALA A 21 -13.14 10.65 -14.62
CA ALA A 21 -12.84 9.33 -14.09
C ALA A 21 -11.33 9.25 -13.84
N ALA A 22 -10.94 9.04 -12.58
CA ALA A 22 -9.56 8.73 -12.26
C ALA A 22 -9.12 7.54 -13.15
N PRO A 23 -7.92 7.57 -13.75
CA PRO A 23 -7.47 6.48 -14.61
C PRO A 23 -7.61 5.17 -13.83
N ALA A 24 -8.22 4.16 -14.47
CA ALA A 24 -8.39 2.85 -13.88
C ALA A 24 -7.01 2.34 -13.43
N GLN A 25 -6.81 2.30 -12.12
CA GLN A 25 -5.57 1.83 -11.53
C GLN A 25 -5.39 0.36 -11.87
N ASN A 26 -4.27 -0.02 -12.50
CA ASN A 26 -3.93 -1.42 -12.75
C ASN A 26 -3.41 -2.02 -11.43
N PRO A 27 -4.15 -2.91 -10.75
CA PRO A 27 -3.75 -3.40 -9.44
C PRO A 27 -2.44 -4.19 -9.46
N LEU A 28 -2.17 -4.93 -10.55
CA LEU A 28 -0.91 -5.64 -10.71
C LEU A 28 0.29 -4.69 -10.80
N ALA A 29 0.19 -3.65 -11.63
CA ALA A 29 1.26 -2.66 -11.79
C ALA A 29 1.53 -1.90 -10.49
N ASN A 30 0.46 -1.53 -9.77
CA ASN A 30 0.55 -0.90 -8.46
C ASN A 30 1.21 -1.81 -7.42
N ALA A 31 0.81 -3.08 -7.36
CA ALA A 31 1.41 -4.05 -6.45
C ALA A 31 2.91 -4.23 -6.73
N ARG A 32 3.33 -4.33 -8.00
CA ARG A 32 4.74 -4.41 -8.39
C ARG A 32 5.53 -3.19 -7.91
N LYS A 33 5.03 -1.98 -8.17
CA LYS A 33 5.72 -0.75 -7.78
C LYS A 33 5.88 -0.61 -6.26
N GLN A 34 4.84 -0.95 -5.51
CA GLN A 34 4.89 -0.95 -4.05
C GLN A 34 5.80 -2.06 -3.51
N LEU A 35 5.83 -3.25 -4.13
CA LEU A 35 6.77 -4.32 -3.78
C LEU A 35 8.22 -3.87 -3.96
N GLU A 36 8.56 -3.22 -5.08
CA GLU A 36 9.90 -2.67 -5.31
C GLU A 36 10.30 -1.67 -4.22
N THR A 37 9.41 -0.73 -3.90
CA THR A 37 9.63 0.24 -2.79
C THR A 37 9.80 -0.48 -1.45
N ALA A 38 8.94 -1.45 -1.13
CA ALA A 38 8.98 -2.20 0.12
C ALA A 38 10.25 -3.06 0.25
N ILE A 39 10.73 -3.64 -0.86
CA ILE A 39 12.00 -4.39 -0.94
C ILE A 39 13.18 -3.46 -0.71
N PHE A 40 13.19 -2.26 -1.27
CA PHE A 40 14.26 -1.29 -1.02
C PHE A 40 14.34 -0.90 0.46
N HIS A 41 13.21 -0.61 1.10
CA HIS A 41 13.17 -0.25 2.51
C HIS A 41 13.53 -1.41 3.46
N SER A 42 12.98 -2.61 3.22
CA SER A 42 13.29 -3.80 4.04
C SER A 42 14.68 -4.35 3.77
N GLY A 43 15.18 -4.21 2.54
CA GLY A 43 16.44 -4.75 2.05
C GLY A 43 17.62 -3.83 2.31
N GLU A 44 17.69 -2.74 1.57
CA GLU A 44 18.85 -1.86 1.58
C GLU A 44 18.92 -1.01 2.84
N LEU A 45 17.78 -0.52 3.34
CA LEU A 45 17.76 0.42 4.45
C LEU A 45 17.66 -0.27 5.81
N ALA A 46 16.72 -1.21 5.98
CA ALA A 46 16.52 -1.88 7.27
C ALA A 46 17.65 -2.86 7.64
N GLN A 47 18.28 -3.53 6.67
CA GLN A 47 19.36 -4.49 6.96
C GLN A 47 20.71 -3.80 7.25
N ARG A 48 20.97 -2.64 6.64
CA ARG A 48 22.27 -1.95 6.74
C ARG A 48 22.32 -0.87 7.82
N GLY A 49 21.21 -0.59 8.49
CA GLY A 49 21.14 0.42 9.54
C GLY A 49 22.02 0.04 10.74
N ALA A 50 22.95 0.93 11.12
CA ALA A 50 23.79 0.76 12.31
C ALA A 50 23.03 0.96 13.63
N VAL A 51 21.75 1.38 13.57
CA VAL A 51 20.91 1.70 14.72
C VAL A 51 19.56 1.02 14.56
N VAL A 52 19.14 0.31 15.59
CA VAL A 52 17.90 -0.50 15.57
C VAL A 52 16.65 0.33 15.37
N ALA A 53 16.61 1.54 15.93
CA ALA A 53 15.53 2.48 15.68
C ALA A 53 15.36 2.81 14.19
N ALA A 54 16.46 2.93 13.44
CA ALA A 54 16.42 3.15 11.99
C ALA A 54 15.90 1.90 11.26
N SER A 55 16.37 0.70 11.62
CA SER A 55 15.85 -0.55 11.05
C SER A 55 14.35 -0.73 11.30
N LYS A 56 13.86 -0.45 12.52
CA LYS A 56 12.43 -0.49 12.85
C LYS A 56 11.64 0.57 12.06
N THR A 57 12.20 1.76 11.86
CA THR A 57 11.56 2.80 11.03
C THR A 57 11.38 2.34 9.59
N HIS A 58 12.41 1.77 8.98
CA HIS A 58 12.33 1.26 7.61
C HIS A 58 11.41 0.04 7.49
N LEU A 59 11.35 -0.82 8.51
CA LEU A 59 10.36 -1.91 8.57
C LEU A 59 8.93 -1.37 8.70
N GLN A 60 8.71 -0.28 9.43
CA GLN A 60 7.41 0.38 9.48
C GLN A 60 7.04 0.98 8.11
N HIS A 61 7.98 1.56 7.36
CA HIS A 61 7.74 1.98 5.98
C HIS A 61 7.32 0.81 5.09
N THR A 62 8.01 -0.33 5.20
CA THR A 62 7.63 -1.57 4.51
C THR A 62 6.21 -2.01 4.90
N LEU A 63 5.86 -1.98 6.19
CA LEU A 63 4.52 -2.34 6.65
C LEU A 63 3.44 -1.42 6.09
N ASN A 64 3.71 -0.11 6.04
CA ASN A 64 2.81 0.87 5.47
C ASN A 64 2.54 0.61 3.98
N CYS A 65 3.55 0.17 3.22
CA CYS A 65 3.37 -0.29 1.84
C CYS A 65 2.55 -1.58 1.74
N VAL A 66 2.77 -2.53 2.66
CA VAL A 66 2.06 -3.83 2.67
C VAL A 66 0.58 -3.65 2.95
N ASP A 67 0.25 -2.87 3.98
CA ASP A 67 -1.10 -2.68 4.49
C ASP A 67 -1.86 -1.57 3.74
N GLY A 68 -1.15 -0.55 3.26
CA GLY A 68 -1.74 0.66 2.68
C GLY A 68 -2.45 1.54 3.71
N PRO A 69 -2.88 2.76 3.34
CA PRO A 69 -3.45 3.74 4.27
C PRO A 69 -4.70 3.30 5.03
N GLN A 70 -5.42 2.29 4.51
CA GLN A 70 -6.63 1.74 5.12
C GLN A 70 -6.35 0.44 5.90
N GLY A 71 -5.13 -0.08 5.88
CA GLY A 71 -4.77 -1.31 6.55
C GLY A 71 -4.53 -1.11 8.06
N PRO A 72 -4.73 -2.16 8.87
CA PRO A 72 -4.82 -2.04 10.32
C PRO A 72 -3.49 -1.71 11.02
N ASN A 73 -2.34 -1.93 10.36
CA ASN A 73 -1.04 -1.61 10.94
C ASN A 73 -0.35 -0.42 10.25
N PHE A 74 -1.09 0.33 9.45
CA PHE A 74 -0.58 1.55 8.85
C PHE A 74 -0.32 2.61 9.92
N ASN A 75 0.85 3.23 9.89
CA ASN A 75 1.23 4.29 10.80
C ASN A 75 1.65 5.55 10.02
N ALA A 76 0.74 6.53 9.94
CA ALA A 76 0.98 7.79 9.24
C ALA A 76 2.18 8.58 9.82
N ALA A 77 2.42 8.49 11.13
CA ALA A 77 3.50 9.24 11.79
C ALA A 77 4.90 8.76 11.38
N ALA A 78 5.02 7.49 10.94
CA ALA A 78 6.26 6.96 10.39
C ALA A 78 6.49 7.41 8.93
N GLY A 79 5.45 7.90 8.25
CA GLY A 79 5.48 8.32 6.84
C GLY A 79 4.96 7.26 5.86
N ASP A 80 4.41 7.72 4.75
CA ASP A 80 3.86 6.90 3.67
C ASP A 80 4.73 6.99 2.42
N VAL A 81 5.69 6.09 2.30
CA VAL A 81 6.64 6.04 1.17
C VAL A 81 6.01 5.41 -0.09
N CYS A 82 4.87 4.74 0.04
CA CYS A 82 4.12 4.15 -1.06
C CYS A 82 2.94 5.01 -1.53
N ARG A 83 2.82 6.25 -1.01
CA ARG A 83 1.76 7.18 -1.38
C ARG A 83 1.65 7.35 -2.89
N GLY A 84 0.43 7.15 -3.41
CA GLY A 84 0.13 7.32 -4.83
C GLY A 84 0.64 6.18 -5.73
N GLN A 85 1.23 5.12 -5.17
CA GLN A 85 1.63 3.94 -5.93
C GLN A 85 0.53 2.87 -5.99
N GLY A 86 -0.49 2.96 -5.14
CA GLY A 86 -1.57 1.98 -5.04
C GLY A 86 -2.34 2.12 -3.72
N ASN A 87 -3.06 1.07 -3.35
CA ASN A 87 -3.93 1.04 -2.16
C ASN A 87 -3.35 0.16 -1.03
N GLY A 88 -2.08 -0.24 -1.14
CA GLY A 88 -1.44 -1.26 -0.32
C GLY A 88 -1.26 -2.57 -1.09
N ILE A 89 -0.09 -3.20 -0.93
CA ILE A 89 0.29 -4.41 -1.68
C ILE A 89 -0.77 -5.51 -1.52
N ILE A 90 -1.28 -5.74 -0.31
CA ILE A 90 -2.31 -6.77 -0.07
C ILE A 90 -3.60 -6.45 -0.82
N SER A 91 -4.06 -5.19 -0.76
CA SER A 91 -5.29 -4.76 -1.43
C SER A 91 -5.17 -4.94 -2.94
N ASP A 92 -4.06 -4.46 -3.51
CA ASP A 92 -3.85 -4.49 -4.95
C ASP A 92 -3.60 -5.92 -5.47
N LEU A 93 -2.91 -6.77 -4.70
CA LEU A 93 -2.77 -8.19 -5.05
C LEU A 93 -4.10 -8.96 -4.95
N ARG A 94 -4.97 -8.65 -3.99
CA ARG A 94 -6.32 -9.25 -3.93
C ARG A 94 -7.16 -8.85 -5.14
N ALA A 95 -7.10 -7.59 -5.55
CA ALA A 95 -7.78 -7.14 -6.76
C ALA A 95 -7.22 -7.82 -8.02
N ALA A 96 -5.90 -8.00 -8.10
CA ALA A 96 -5.25 -8.75 -9.18
C ALA A 96 -5.66 -10.23 -9.18
N GLU A 97 -5.70 -10.88 -8.02
CA GLU A 97 -6.17 -12.27 -7.86
C GLU A 97 -7.63 -12.42 -8.29
N ALA A 98 -8.51 -11.52 -7.85
CA ALA A 98 -9.92 -11.50 -8.26
C ALA A 98 -10.08 -11.30 -9.78
N ALA A 99 -9.15 -10.58 -10.41
CA ALA A 99 -9.08 -10.40 -11.87
C ALA A 99 -8.43 -11.59 -12.60
N GLY A 100 -8.05 -12.67 -11.90
CA GLY A 100 -7.47 -13.87 -12.50
C GLY A 100 -5.99 -13.76 -12.85
N VAL A 101 -5.26 -12.78 -12.30
CA VAL A 101 -3.81 -12.65 -12.53
C VAL A 101 -3.08 -13.84 -11.92
N ARG A 102 -2.41 -14.61 -12.79
CA ARG A 102 -1.59 -15.76 -12.39
C ARG A 102 -0.54 -15.33 -11.35
N GLY A 103 -0.40 -16.12 -10.29
CA GLY A 103 0.63 -15.89 -9.28
C GLY A 103 0.28 -14.85 -8.22
N ALA A 104 -0.78 -14.05 -8.38
CA ALA A 104 -1.22 -13.07 -7.37
C ALA A 104 -1.53 -13.74 -6.01
N GLY A 105 -2.21 -14.88 -6.01
CA GLY A 105 -2.46 -15.67 -4.78
C GLY A 105 -1.18 -16.22 -4.14
N THR A 106 -0.17 -16.59 -4.93
CA THR A 106 1.15 -16.99 -4.43
C THR A 106 1.88 -15.79 -3.82
N ALA A 107 1.85 -14.64 -4.50
CA ALA A 107 2.42 -13.40 -3.99
C ALA A 107 1.78 -12.98 -2.66
N LEU A 108 0.45 -13.13 -2.51
CA LEU A 108 -0.26 -12.87 -1.26
C LEU A 108 0.26 -13.70 -0.08
N LYS A 109 0.59 -14.98 -0.30
CA LYS A 109 1.14 -15.85 0.76
C LYS A 109 2.49 -15.33 1.25
N PHE A 110 3.38 -14.98 0.32
CA PHE A 110 4.69 -14.41 0.65
C PHE A 110 4.58 -13.03 1.32
N VAL A 111 3.70 -12.16 0.84
CA VAL A 111 3.42 -10.86 1.48
C VAL A 111 2.83 -11.04 2.89
N GLY A 112 1.95 -12.02 3.09
CA GLY A 112 1.41 -12.36 4.41
C GLY A 112 2.47 -12.86 5.39
N ALA A 113 3.39 -13.71 4.91
CA ALA A 113 4.55 -14.13 5.70
C ALA A 113 5.46 -12.95 6.04
N ALA A 114 5.78 -12.09 5.07
CA ALA A 114 6.55 -10.87 5.29
C ALA A 114 5.90 -9.98 6.36
N ARG A 115 4.59 -9.72 6.25
CA ARG A 115 3.83 -8.93 7.22
C ARG A 115 3.94 -9.47 8.65
N THR A 116 3.82 -10.79 8.81
CA THR A 116 3.94 -11.45 10.12
C THR A 116 5.31 -11.20 10.74
N VAL A 117 6.38 -11.35 9.94
CA VAL A 117 7.76 -11.11 10.40
C VAL A 117 7.99 -9.63 10.71
N ILE A 118 7.43 -8.69 9.92
CA ILE A 118 7.52 -7.26 10.22
C ILE A 118 6.91 -6.96 11.60
N LEU A 119 5.72 -7.47 11.89
CA LEU A 119 5.05 -7.25 13.17
C LEU A 119 5.87 -7.81 14.35
N GLN A 120 6.48 -8.98 14.18
CA GLN A 120 7.41 -9.53 15.18
C GLN A 120 8.63 -8.63 15.40
N ALA A 121 9.23 -8.13 14.32
CA ALA A 121 10.40 -7.25 14.40
C ALA A 121 10.08 -5.90 15.07
N LEU A 122 8.90 -5.33 14.80
CA LEU A 122 8.48 -4.07 15.41
C LEU A 122 8.17 -4.21 16.90
N ALA A 123 7.67 -5.38 17.32
CA ALA A 123 7.42 -5.69 18.73
C ALA A 123 8.69 -6.09 19.51
N SER A 124 9.79 -6.43 18.83
CA SER A 124 11.03 -6.86 19.48
C SER A 124 11.82 -5.68 20.07
N ASP A 125 12.33 -5.89 21.29
CA ASP A 125 13.35 -5.04 21.93
C ASP A 125 14.78 -5.62 21.76
N ASP A 126 14.91 -6.82 21.19
CA ASP A 126 16.20 -7.43 20.89
C ASP A 126 16.76 -6.87 19.57
N VAL A 127 17.80 -6.05 19.73
CA VAL A 127 18.53 -5.40 18.64
C VAL A 127 19.19 -6.37 17.68
N ASN A 128 19.56 -7.57 18.14
CA ASN A 128 20.23 -8.58 17.33
C ASN A 128 19.27 -9.34 16.40
N LEU A 129 17.95 -9.16 16.58
CA LEU A 129 16.94 -9.86 15.78
C LEU A 129 16.36 -9.00 14.65
N VAL A 130 16.37 -7.67 14.77
CA VAL A 130 15.68 -6.78 13.83
C VAL A 130 16.29 -6.82 12.42
N GLN A 131 17.62 -6.85 12.30
CA GLN A 131 18.29 -6.95 10.99
C GLN A 131 18.07 -8.32 10.31
N PRO A 132 18.24 -9.47 11.00
CA PRO A 132 17.83 -10.77 10.45
C PRO A 132 16.37 -10.83 10.01
N TYR A 133 15.45 -10.23 10.78
CA TYR A 133 14.05 -10.15 10.38
C TYR A 133 13.87 -9.28 9.12
N ALA A 134 14.56 -8.15 9.00
CA ALA A 134 14.55 -7.35 7.78
C ALA A 134 15.04 -8.14 6.55
N ALA A 135 16.05 -9.00 6.72
CA ALA A 135 16.49 -9.94 5.70
C ALA A 135 15.41 -10.94 5.30
N ALA A 136 14.76 -11.57 6.27
CA ALA A 136 13.66 -12.48 6.01
C ALA A 136 12.50 -11.78 5.29
N VAL A 137 12.10 -10.58 5.73
CA VAL A 137 11.06 -9.76 5.08
C VAL A 137 11.40 -9.46 3.63
N SER A 138 12.60 -8.94 3.36
CA SER A 138 13.03 -8.63 1.99
C SER A 138 13.00 -9.86 1.07
N ASN A 139 13.43 -11.02 1.58
CA ASN A 139 13.40 -12.28 0.82
C ASN A 139 11.98 -12.76 0.53
N GLN A 140 11.04 -12.59 1.46
CA GLN A 140 9.63 -12.90 1.23
C GLN A 140 9.02 -11.95 0.17
N LEU A 141 9.30 -10.65 0.25
CA LEU A 141 8.80 -9.69 -0.74
C LEU A 141 9.41 -9.90 -2.13
N LYS A 142 10.68 -10.29 -2.24
CA LYS A 142 11.31 -10.69 -3.50
C LYS A 142 10.65 -11.92 -4.11
N GLN A 143 10.30 -12.92 -3.29
CA GLN A 143 9.54 -14.08 -3.74
C GLN A 143 8.12 -13.71 -4.19
N ALA A 144 7.46 -12.78 -3.50
CA ALA A 144 6.17 -12.25 -3.93
C ALA A 144 6.27 -11.58 -5.31
N LEU A 145 7.28 -10.73 -5.51
CA LEU A 145 7.51 -10.06 -6.79
C LEU A 145 7.81 -11.07 -7.91
N ALA A 146 8.65 -12.09 -7.65
CA ALA A 146 9.00 -13.12 -8.62
C ALA A 146 7.83 -14.04 -8.99
N ALA A 147 6.78 -14.13 -8.17
CA ALA A 147 5.58 -14.89 -8.47
C ALA A 147 4.65 -14.20 -9.48
N LEU A 148 4.82 -12.89 -9.71
CA LEU A 148 3.98 -12.09 -10.61
C LEU A 148 4.47 -12.18 -12.07
N PRO A 149 3.56 -12.10 -13.07
CA PRO A 149 3.90 -12.20 -14.48
C PRO A 149 4.57 -10.94 -15.04
#